data_AF-A0A959TV38-F1
#
_entry.id   AF-A0A959TV38-F1
#
_cell.length_a   1.000
_cell.length_b   1.000
_cell.length_c   1.000
_cell.angle_alpha   90.00
_cell.angle_beta   90.00
_cell.angle_gamma   90.00
#
_symmetry.space_group_name_H-M   'P 1'
#
loop_
_entity.id
_entity.type
_entity.pdbx_description
1 polymer ?
#
loop_
_entity_poly.entity_id
_entity_poly.type
_entity_poly.pdbx_seq_one_letter_code
_entity_poly.pdbx_strand_id
1 'polypeptide(L)'
;MSAAVFEARWNHLNGLRKQGHEELTDFLGGNEEKLGPAVRLGLLRKRPTVTEFQRYYGYVPTEKGAEYLLYVPEHELIVVRQEQKDRFKRALARDPMPEAPWKPGFARPEDSQNGADPSPVSDRALELKQWLLCGYMDIKEFVVRHELHDSHLVDSGVCEDGEAAVGPNGRMLSLSSDGKRYLHLEKKWGMLLVRPGMELPLFQRIDPERAAYFCGLP
;
A
#
# COMPACT_ATOMS: atom_id res chain seq x y z
N MET A 1 -6.83 -3.13 -24.27
CA MET A 1 -7.34 -4.49 -23.94
C MET A 1 -7.96 -5.07 -25.20
N SER A 2 -7.51 -6.23 -25.68
CA SER A 2 -8.17 -6.88 -26.82
C SER A 2 -9.54 -7.41 -26.41
N ALA A 3 -10.49 -7.46 -27.35
CA ALA A 3 -11.84 -7.97 -27.10
C ALA A 3 -11.82 -9.40 -26.52
N ALA A 4 -10.88 -10.24 -26.96
CA ALA A 4 -10.71 -11.60 -26.45
C ALA A 4 -10.34 -11.65 -24.95
N VAL A 5 -9.46 -10.77 -24.48
CA VAL A 5 -9.07 -10.70 -23.06
C VAL A 5 -10.24 -10.22 -22.20
N PHE A 6 -11.01 -9.24 -22.70
CA PHE A 6 -12.22 -8.77 -22.03
C PHE A 6 -13.27 -9.88 -21.89
N GLU A 7 -13.59 -10.57 -22.99
CA GLU A 7 -14.59 -11.64 -22.99
C GLU A 7 -14.19 -12.82 -22.09
N ALA A 8 -12.93 -13.25 -22.14
CA ALA A 8 -12.44 -14.32 -21.27
C ALA A 8 -12.60 -13.96 -19.79
N ARG A 9 -12.22 -12.73 -19.43
CA ARG A 9 -12.37 -12.20 -18.07
C ARG A 9 -13.84 -12.11 -17.66
N TRP A 10 -14.70 -11.56 -18.52
CA TRP A 10 -16.12 -11.37 -18.24
C TRP A 10 -16.83 -12.71 -18.00
N ASN A 11 -16.55 -13.71 -18.84
CA ASN A 11 -17.08 -15.05 -18.69
C ASN A 11 -16.63 -15.70 -17.37
N HIS A 12 -15.36 -15.54 -17.01
CA HIS A 12 -14.84 -16.04 -15.73
C HIS A 12 -15.52 -15.36 -14.52
N LEU A 13 -15.64 -14.03 -14.55
CA LEU A 13 -16.32 -13.26 -13.52
C LEU A 13 -17.78 -13.70 -13.35
N ASN A 14 -18.50 -13.93 -14.45
CA ASN A 14 -19.88 -14.44 -14.37
C ASN A 14 -19.96 -15.84 -13.75
N GLY A 15 -18.96 -16.70 -13.99
CA GLY A 15 -18.83 -17.98 -13.31
C GLY A 15 -18.68 -17.81 -11.79
N LEU A 16 -17.81 -16.90 -11.35
CA LEU A 16 -17.60 -16.60 -9.93
C LEU A 16 -18.85 -15.97 -9.28
N ARG A 17 -19.55 -15.07 -9.99
CA ARG A 17 -20.80 -14.48 -9.53
C ARG A 17 -21.90 -15.52 -9.31
N LYS A 18 -21.98 -16.54 -10.16
CA LYS A 18 -22.90 -17.68 -9.96
C LYS A 18 -22.58 -18.48 -8.68
N GLN A 19 -21.33 -18.47 -8.24
CA GLN A 19 -20.87 -19.06 -6.97
C GLN A 19 -21.04 -18.07 -5.80
N GLY A 20 -21.72 -16.94 -5.99
CA GLY A 20 -21.98 -15.95 -4.94
C GLY A 20 -20.82 -14.99 -4.65
N HIS A 21 -19.69 -15.14 -5.34
CA HIS A 21 -18.59 -14.18 -5.26
C HIS A 21 -18.99 -12.83 -5.88
N GLU A 22 -18.29 -11.78 -5.48
CA GLU A 22 -18.55 -10.43 -5.97
C GLU A 22 -17.23 -9.76 -6.29
N GLU A 23 -17.18 -9.04 -7.40
CA GLU A 23 -15.98 -8.32 -7.77
C GLU A 23 -15.63 -7.28 -6.70
N LEU A 24 -14.35 -7.12 -6.38
CA LEU A 24 -13.90 -6.22 -5.32
C LEU A 24 -14.39 -4.78 -5.54
N THR A 25 -14.32 -4.26 -6.76
CA THR A 25 -14.82 -2.91 -7.08
C THR A 25 -16.32 -2.79 -6.88
N ASP A 26 -17.09 -3.76 -7.35
CA ASP A 26 -18.54 -3.80 -7.18
C ASP A 26 -18.90 -3.82 -5.69
N PHE A 27 -18.21 -4.68 -4.92
CA PHE A 27 -18.41 -4.82 -3.48
C PHE A 27 -18.13 -3.52 -2.71
N LEU A 28 -17.13 -2.75 -3.15
CA LEU A 28 -16.79 -1.45 -2.57
C LEU A 28 -17.73 -0.33 -3.07
N GLY A 29 -18.65 -0.62 -4.00
CA GLY A 29 -19.60 0.35 -4.54
C GLY A 29 -19.09 1.06 -5.79
N GLY A 30 -18.44 0.32 -6.68
CA GLY A 30 -18.17 0.67 -8.08
C GLY A 30 -17.01 1.63 -8.35
N ASN A 31 -16.22 2.01 -7.33
CA ASN A 31 -15.11 2.95 -7.49
C ASN A 31 -13.81 2.38 -6.92
N GLU A 32 -12.75 2.34 -7.74
CA GLU A 32 -11.41 1.90 -7.34
C GLU A 32 -10.75 2.84 -6.31
N GLU A 33 -11.21 4.09 -6.16
CA GLU A 33 -10.82 5.03 -5.06
C GLU A 33 -11.14 4.48 -3.66
N LYS A 34 -12.07 3.53 -3.58
CA LYS A 34 -12.47 2.92 -2.31
C LYS A 34 -11.58 1.75 -1.88
N LEU A 35 -10.49 1.50 -2.59
CA LEU A 35 -9.47 0.52 -2.20
C LEU A 35 -8.64 1.01 -0.99
N GLY A 36 -8.63 2.31 -0.69
CA GLY A 36 -7.83 2.93 0.38
C GLY A 36 -7.87 2.19 1.73
N PRO A 37 -9.04 1.90 2.30
CA PRO A 37 -9.15 1.13 3.54
C PRO A 37 -8.49 -0.26 3.45
N ALA A 38 -8.70 -0.98 2.34
CA ALA A 38 -8.11 -2.32 2.16
C ALA A 38 -6.59 -2.25 2.05
N VAL A 39 -6.05 -1.21 1.42
CA VAL A 39 -4.61 -0.94 1.37
C VAL A 39 -4.10 -0.61 2.76
N ARG A 40 -4.70 0.35 3.49
CA ARG A 40 -4.26 0.78 4.83
C ARG A 40 -4.27 -0.32 5.87
N LEU A 41 -5.20 -1.27 5.74
CA LEU A 41 -5.27 -2.45 6.59
C LEU A 41 -4.28 -3.56 6.22
N GLY A 42 -3.47 -3.35 5.18
CA GLY A 42 -2.50 -4.30 4.65
C GLY A 42 -3.16 -5.52 4.00
N LEU A 43 -4.40 -5.40 3.52
CA LEU A 43 -5.11 -6.47 2.81
C LEU A 43 -4.76 -6.49 1.32
N LEU A 44 -4.38 -5.34 0.78
CA LEU A 44 -3.88 -5.19 -0.57
C LEU A 44 -2.47 -4.58 -0.55
N ARG A 45 -1.62 -5.02 -1.47
CA ARG A 45 -0.30 -4.45 -1.74
C ARG A 45 -0.17 -4.12 -3.21
N LYS A 46 0.65 -3.14 -3.54
CA LYS A 46 0.98 -2.85 -4.94
C LYS A 46 2.00 -3.86 -5.46
N ARG A 47 1.84 -4.31 -6.71
CA ARG A 47 2.87 -5.12 -7.38
C ARG A 47 4.04 -4.23 -7.81
N PRO A 48 5.28 -4.79 -7.84
CA PRO A 48 6.44 -4.07 -8.35
C PRO A 48 6.41 -3.91 -9.87
N THR A 49 5.82 -4.88 -10.58
CA THR A 49 5.78 -4.91 -12.05
C THR A 49 4.44 -4.40 -12.56
N VAL A 50 4.50 -3.47 -13.52
CA VAL A 50 3.34 -2.98 -14.27
C VAL A 50 3.10 -3.89 -15.46
N THR A 51 1.85 -4.30 -15.65
CA THR A 51 1.43 -5.15 -16.78
C THR A 51 0.41 -4.42 -17.64
N GLU A 52 0.40 -4.70 -18.95
CA GLU A 52 -0.45 -4.02 -19.94
C GLU A 52 -1.96 -4.07 -19.62
N PHE A 53 -2.41 -5.13 -18.94
CA PHE A 53 -3.82 -5.35 -18.60
C PHE A 53 -4.12 -5.26 -17.10
N GLN A 54 -3.25 -4.58 -16.34
CA GLN A 54 -3.42 -4.43 -14.91
C GLN A 54 -4.78 -3.82 -14.55
N ARG A 55 -5.37 -4.30 -13.45
CA ARG A 55 -6.56 -3.73 -12.82
C ARG A 55 -6.26 -3.30 -11.40
N TYR A 56 -7.21 -2.60 -10.78
CA TYR A 56 -7.09 -2.16 -9.38
C TYR A 56 -5.79 -1.39 -9.17
N TYR A 57 -5.35 -0.60 -10.17
CA TYR A 57 -4.06 0.12 -10.18
C TYR A 57 -2.82 -0.74 -9.83
N GLY A 58 -2.86 -2.04 -10.12
CA GLY A 58 -1.78 -2.98 -9.81
C GLY A 58 -1.76 -3.47 -8.37
N TYR A 59 -2.80 -3.20 -7.58
CA TYR A 59 -2.99 -3.78 -6.25
C TYR A 59 -3.43 -5.24 -6.34
N VAL A 60 -2.84 -6.09 -5.50
CA VAL A 60 -3.19 -7.50 -5.35
C VAL A 60 -3.32 -7.86 -3.87
N PRO A 61 -4.05 -8.94 -3.51
CA PRO A 61 -4.15 -9.37 -2.13
C PRO A 61 -2.81 -9.72 -1.51
N THR A 62 -2.63 -9.34 -0.25
CA THR A 62 -1.58 -9.89 0.63
C THR A 62 -2.02 -11.25 1.16
N GLU A 63 -1.17 -11.94 1.91
CA GLU A 63 -1.56 -13.17 2.62
C GLU A 63 -2.74 -12.92 3.58
N LYS A 64 -2.72 -11.78 4.27
CA LYS A 64 -3.84 -11.33 5.12
C LYS A 64 -5.10 -11.03 4.30
N GLY A 65 -4.94 -10.43 3.12
CA GLY A 65 -6.05 -10.18 2.21
C GLY A 65 -6.65 -11.47 1.63
N ALA A 66 -5.84 -12.50 1.41
CA ALA A 66 -6.25 -13.79 0.86
C ALA A 66 -7.24 -14.55 1.76
N GLU A 67 -7.37 -14.18 3.05
CA GLU A 67 -8.44 -14.67 3.93
C GLU A 67 -9.83 -14.31 3.37
N TYR A 68 -9.98 -13.11 2.81
CA TYR A 68 -11.26 -12.57 2.35
C TYR A 68 -11.42 -12.61 0.84
N LEU A 69 -10.29 -12.50 0.14
CA LEU A 69 -10.23 -12.26 -1.30
C LEU A 69 -9.75 -13.51 -2.03
N LEU A 70 -10.24 -13.67 -3.25
CA LEU A 70 -9.71 -14.59 -4.24
C LEU A 70 -9.13 -13.75 -5.39
N TYR A 71 -7.85 -13.97 -5.67
CA TYR A 71 -7.18 -13.37 -6.82
C TYR A 71 -7.05 -14.41 -7.91
N VAL A 72 -7.47 -14.05 -9.13
CA VAL A 72 -7.33 -14.87 -10.34
C VAL A 72 -6.34 -14.16 -11.26
N PRO A 73 -5.03 -14.51 -11.20
CA PRO A 73 -3.96 -13.80 -11.89
C PRO A 73 -4.16 -13.73 -13.41
N GLU A 74 -4.62 -14.82 -14.02
CA GLU A 74 -4.78 -14.98 -15.46
C GLU A 74 -5.79 -13.99 -16.05
N HIS A 75 -6.71 -13.50 -15.21
CA HIS A 75 -7.76 -12.57 -15.59
C HIS A 75 -7.62 -11.20 -14.91
N GLU A 76 -6.61 -10.98 -14.07
CA GLU A 76 -6.45 -9.78 -13.25
C GLU A 76 -7.74 -9.42 -12.49
N LEU A 77 -8.37 -10.44 -11.88
CA LEU A 77 -9.63 -10.31 -11.15
C LEU A 77 -9.41 -10.52 -9.65
N ILE A 78 -9.97 -9.62 -8.86
CA ILE A 78 -10.07 -9.80 -7.41
C ILE A 78 -11.55 -9.86 -7.06
N VAL A 79 -11.95 -10.94 -6.41
CA VAL A 79 -13.32 -11.13 -5.92
C VAL A 79 -13.33 -11.33 -4.41
N VAL A 80 -14.37 -10.82 -3.76
CA VAL A 80 -14.66 -11.10 -2.36
C VAL A 80 -15.36 -12.45 -2.27
N ARG A 81 -14.83 -13.34 -1.43
CA ARG A 81 -15.40 -14.67 -1.24
C ARG A 81 -16.79 -14.57 -0.62
N GLN A 82 -17.73 -15.42 -1.03
CA GLN A 82 -19.14 -15.30 -0.66
C GLN A 82 -19.30 -15.35 0.87
N GLU A 83 -18.66 -16.32 1.49
CA GLU A 83 -18.67 -16.60 2.92
C GLU A 83 -17.89 -15.55 3.75
N GLN A 84 -17.09 -14.71 3.10
CA GLN A 84 -16.24 -13.72 3.76
C GLN A 84 -16.76 -12.29 3.63
N LYS A 85 -17.83 -12.03 2.86
CA LYS A 85 -18.35 -10.69 2.60
C LYS A 85 -18.55 -9.86 3.87
N ASP A 86 -19.25 -10.39 4.87
CA ASP A 86 -19.52 -9.66 6.13
C ASP A 86 -18.28 -9.51 7.01
N ARG A 87 -17.36 -10.48 6.96
CA ARG A 87 -16.08 -10.40 7.67
C ARG A 87 -15.19 -9.34 7.03
N PHE A 88 -15.16 -9.27 5.71
CA PHE A 88 -14.40 -8.28 4.96
C PHE A 88 -14.95 -6.87 5.21
N LYS A 89 -16.27 -6.65 5.15
CA LYS A 89 -16.90 -5.37 5.54
C LYS A 89 -16.49 -4.92 6.94
N ARG A 90 -16.56 -5.83 7.92
CA ARG A 90 -16.13 -5.53 9.30
C ARG A 90 -14.64 -5.28 9.42
N ALA A 91 -13.81 -5.95 8.62
CA ALA A 91 -12.38 -5.69 8.58
C ALA A 91 -12.12 -4.28 8.04
N LEU A 92 -12.76 -3.88 6.93
CA LEU A 92 -12.63 -2.54 6.35
C LEU A 92 -13.07 -1.43 7.30
N ALA A 93 -14.11 -1.67 8.10
CA ALA A 93 -14.58 -0.72 9.12
C ALA A 93 -13.55 -0.45 10.24
N ARG A 94 -12.48 -1.23 10.34
CA ARG A 94 -11.37 -1.03 11.30
C ARG A 94 -10.24 -0.18 10.73
N ASP A 95 -10.45 0.47 9.58
CA ASP A 95 -9.47 1.37 9.00
C ASP A 95 -9.00 2.39 10.06
N PRO A 96 -7.69 2.45 10.35
CA PRO A 96 -7.18 3.38 11.35
C PRO A 96 -7.37 4.85 10.97
N MET A 97 -7.54 5.17 9.67
CA MET A 97 -7.72 6.54 9.19
C MET A 97 -8.69 6.59 8.00
N PRO A 98 -10.01 6.46 8.23
CA PRO A 98 -11.01 6.39 7.16
C PRO A 98 -11.04 7.67 6.30
N GLU A 99 -10.86 8.84 6.93
CA GLU A 99 -10.85 10.15 6.28
C GLU A 99 -9.51 10.51 5.61
N ALA A 100 -8.49 9.66 5.72
CA ALA A 100 -7.19 9.95 5.14
C ALA A 100 -7.26 9.93 3.61
N PRO A 101 -6.69 10.95 2.92
CA PRO A 101 -6.71 11.00 1.48
C PRO A 101 -6.03 9.76 0.90
N TRP A 102 -6.67 9.16 -0.11
CA TRP A 102 -6.11 8.03 -0.82
C TRP A 102 -6.22 8.29 -2.30
N LYS A 103 -5.08 8.23 -2.99
CA LYS A 103 -5.04 8.34 -4.44
C LYS A 103 -4.37 7.10 -5.06
N PRO A 104 -5.08 6.34 -5.90
CA PRO A 104 -4.45 5.28 -6.64
C PRO A 104 -3.36 5.85 -7.54
N GLY A 105 -2.18 5.23 -7.53
CA GLY A 105 -1.06 5.68 -8.36
C GLY A 105 -0.18 6.77 -7.77
N PHE A 106 -0.46 7.33 -6.58
CA PHE A 106 0.50 8.21 -5.86
C PHE A 106 1.87 7.54 -5.68
N ALA A 107 1.86 6.20 -5.55
CA ALA A 107 3.06 5.36 -5.52
C ALA A 107 3.59 4.95 -6.92
N ARG A 108 3.51 5.79 -7.97
CA ARG A 108 4.05 5.41 -9.30
C ARG A 108 5.59 5.45 -9.24
N PRO A 109 6.29 4.33 -9.46
CA PRO A 109 7.68 4.41 -9.89
C PRO A 109 7.64 4.86 -11.35
N GLU A 110 8.00 6.10 -11.62
CA GLU A 110 8.63 6.41 -12.90
C GLU A 110 10.12 6.12 -12.68
N ASP A 111 10.61 5.08 -13.36
CA ASP A 111 12.03 4.82 -13.59
C ASP A 111 12.96 4.55 -12.40
N SER A 112 12.62 3.62 -11.50
CA SER A 112 13.65 2.93 -10.71
C SER A 112 13.82 1.48 -11.16
N GLN A 113 14.44 1.33 -12.33
CA GLN A 113 14.97 0.05 -12.84
C GLN A 113 16.34 -0.31 -12.23
N ASN A 114 16.60 0.04 -10.97
CA ASN A 114 17.84 -0.38 -10.31
C ASN A 114 17.60 -1.68 -9.55
N GLY A 115 17.50 -2.78 -10.32
CA GLY A 115 17.72 -4.13 -9.81
C GLY A 115 19.17 -4.29 -9.40
N ALA A 116 19.50 -3.91 -8.16
CA ALA A 116 20.77 -4.30 -7.56
C ALA A 116 20.72 -5.80 -7.23
N ASP A 117 21.71 -6.55 -7.73
CA ASP A 117 21.91 -7.96 -7.43
C ASP A 117 21.88 -8.22 -5.91
N PRO A 118 21.19 -9.26 -5.43
CA PRO A 118 21.14 -9.58 -4.02
C PRO A 118 22.51 -10.09 -3.57
N SER A 119 23.30 -9.19 -2.97
CA SER A 119 24.33 -9.51 -1.99
C SER A 119 23.76 -10.48 -0.93
N PRO A 120 24.59 -11.30 -0.24
CA PRO A 120 24.11 -12.33 0.69
C PRO A 120 23.01 -11.76 1.59
N VAL A 121 21.82 -12.34 1.48
CA VAL A 121 20.59 -11.81 2.07
C VAL A 121 20.75 -11.87 3.59
N SER A 122 21.21 -10.76 4.19
CA SER A 122 21.19 -10.61 5.64
C SER A 122 19.76 -10.83 6.15
N ASP A 123 19.60 -11.35 7.37
CA ASP A 123 18.28 -11.55 7.98
C ASP A 123 17.42 -10.28 7.96
N ARG A 124 18.07 -9.12 8.06
CA ARG A 124 17.45 -7.80 7.90
C ARG A 124 16.81 -7.60 6.52
N ALA A 125 17.49 -7.97 5.44
CA ALA A 125 16.97 -7.83 4.08
C ALA A 125 15.78 -8.78 3.83
N LEU A 126 15.81 -9.98 4.41
CA LEU A 126 14.69 -10.90 4.36
C LEU A 126 13.47 -10.34 5.11
N GLU A 127 13.69 -9.76 6.29
CA GLU A 127 12.63 -9.17 7.10
C GLU A 127 12.04 -7.91 6.46
N LEU A 128 12.87 -7.05 5.87
CA LEU A 128 12.41 -5.93 5.05
C LEU A 128 11.53 -6.43 3.90
N LYS A 129 11.96 -7.47 3.18
CA LYS A 129 11.16 -8.07 2.09
C LYS A 129 9.79 -8.55 2.57
N GLN A 130 9.69 -9.15 3.75
CA GLN A 130 8.40 -9.56 4.33
C GLN A 130 7.49 -8.36 4.59
N TRP A 131 8.02 -7.26 5.13
CA TRP A 131 7.25 -6.03 5.34
C TRP A 131 6.77 -5.41 4.03
N LEU A 132 7.62 -5.36 3.00
CA LEU A 132 7.23 -4.89 1.67
C LEU A 132 6.12 -5.76 1.05
N LEU A 133 6.15 -7.07 1.28
CA LEU A 133 5.08 -7.99 0.89
C LEU A 133 3.78 -7.78 1.68
N CYS A 134 3.82 -7.07 2.80
CA CYS A 134 2.62 -6.61 3.52
C CYS A 134 2.15 -5.22 3.07
N GLY A 135 2.79 -4.62 2.06
CA GLY A 135 2.44 -3.31 1.50
C GLY A 135 3.08 -2.12 2.21
N TYR A 136 4.02 -2.36 3.13
CA TYR A 136 4.82 -1.28 3.72
C TYR A 136 5.81 -0.74 2.69
N MET A 137 6.34 0.45 2.96
CA MET A 137 7.40 1.09 2.18
C MET A 137 8.55 1.47 3.11
N ASP A 138 9.79 1.37 2.64
CA ASP A 138 10.95 1.84 3.39
C ASP A 138 10.92 3.39 3.48
N ILE A 139 11.12 3.96 4.67
CA ILE A 139 11.20 5.41 4.84
C ILE A 139 12.28 6.03 3.96
N LYS A 140 13.36 5.31 3.67
CA LYS A 140 14.43 5.78 2.78
C LYS A 140 13.92 6.00 1.37
N GLU A 141 13.15 5.05 0.86
CA GLU A 141 12.52 5.17 -0.45
C GLU A 141 11.55 6.35 -0.49
N PHE A 142 10.73 6.51 0.56
CA PHE A 142 9.80 7.63 0.69
C PHE A 142 10.52 8.99 0.66
N VAL A 143 11.57 9.13 1.47
CA VAL A 143 12.31 10.40 1.60
C VAL A 143 13.07 10.74 0.32
N VAL A 144 13.68 9.76 -0.34
CA VAL A 144 14.33 9.97 -1.65
C VAL A 144 13.30 10.38 -2.71
N ARG A 145 12.14 9.70 -2.76
CA ARG A 145 11.10 9.96 -3.76
C ARG A 145 10.51 11.36 -3.67
N HIS A 146 10.29 11.84 -2.46
CA HIS A 146 9.64 13.13 -2.22
C HIS A 146 10.65 14.27 -1.99
N GLU A 147 11.95 13.99 -2.15
CA GLU A 147 13.06 14.93 -1.93
C GLU A 147 13.01 15.55 -0.53
N LEU A 148 12.75 14.71 0.48
CA LEU A 148 12.64 15.10 1.87
C LEU A 148 13.97 14.85 2.62
N HIS A 149 14.01 15.25 3.88
CA HIS A 149 15.16 15.07 4.77
C HIS A 149 14.67 14.71 6.17
N ASP A 150 15.59 14.21 7.00
CA ASP A 150 15.27 13.80 8.38
C ASP A 150 14.76 14.99 9.21
N SER A 151 15.19 16.22 8.90
CA SER A 151 14.65 17.45 9.51
C SER A 151 13.15 17.60 9.27
N HIS A 152 12.67 17.38 8.04
CA HIS A 152 11.25 17.47 7.71
C HIS A 152 10.39 16.46 8.50
N LEU A 153 10.93 15.27 8.80
CA LEU A 153 10.25 14.28 9.65
C LEU A 153 10.13 14.75 11.10
N VAL A 154 11.14 15.46 11.62
CA VAL A 154 11.15 16.01 12.98
C VAL A 154 10.29 17.27 13.07
N ASP A 155 10.43 18.20 12.13
CA ASP A 155 9.72 19.48 12.10
C ASP A 155 8.21 19.29 11.94
N SER A 156 7.78 18.24 11.22
CA SER A 156 6.37 17.86 11.08
C SER A 156 5.79 17.19 12.33
N GLY A 157 6.62 16.86 13.32
CA GLY A 157 6.23 16.16 14.55
C GLY A 157 5.89 14.68 14.35
N VAL A 158 6.22 14.09 13.20
CA VAL A 158 6.06 12.65 12.93
C VAL A 158 7.15 11.85 13.65
N CYS A 159 8.37 12.37 13.63
CA CYS A 159 9.50 11.82 14.35
C CYS A 159 9.98 12.79 15.43
N GLU A 160 10.70 12.26 16.40
CA GLU A 160 11.42 13.01 17.43
C GLU A 160 12.87 12.55 17.43
N ASP A 161 13.78 13.38 17.93
CA ASP A 161 15.16 12.96 18.14
C ASP A 161 15.22 11.83 19.17
N GLY A 162 15.89 10.72 18.83
CA GLY A 162 16.10 9.61 19.75
C GLY A 162 16.68 8.35 19.10
N GLU A 163 17.20 7.43 19.90
CA GLU A 163 18.06 6.34 19.43
C GLU A 163 17.32 5.07 18.97
N ALA A 164 16.07 5.19 18.52
CA ALA A 164 15.24 4.02 18.23
C ALA A 164 15.46 3.44 16.82
N ALA A 165 15.74 4.29 15.84
CA ALA A 165 16.06 3.90 14.47
C ALA A 165 17.02 4.87 13.82
N VAL A 166 17.82 4.36 12.89
CA VAL A 166 18.62 5.21 12.01
C VAL A 166 17.72 5.72 10.89
N GLY A 167 17.45 7.01 10.91
CA GLY A 167 16.72 7.75 9.89
C GLY A 167 17.38 7.65 8.51
N PRO A 168 16.69 8.10 7.46
CA PRO A 168 17.14 7.99 6.08
C PRO A 168 18.58 8.48 5.85
N ASN A 169 18.96 9.59 6.50
CA ASN A 169 20.25 10.24 6.36
C ASN A 169 21.20 9.99 7.54
N GLY A 170 20.92 8.99 8.38
CA GLY A 170 21.77 8.62 9.50
C GLY A 170 21.42 9.28 10.84
N ARG A 171 20.42 10.16 10.89
CA ARG A 171 19.95 10.78 12.14
C ARG A 171 19.23 9.75 12.98
N MET A 172 19.49 9.69 14.28
CA MET A 172 18.75 8.82 15.18
C MET A 172 17.35 9.39 15.43
N LEU A 173 16.31 8.63 15.06
CA LEU A 173 14.91 9.03 15.15
C LEU A 173 14.08 8.05 16.01
N SER A 174 13.13 8.62 16.75
CA SER A 174 12.04 7.92 17.43
C SER A 174 10.68 8.33 16.86
N LEU A 175 9.67 7.47 16.98
CA LEU A 175 8.31 7.79 16.54
C LEU A 175 7.53 8.53 17.64
N SER A 176 6.98 9.69 17.30
CA SER A 176 6.01 10.40 18.14
C SER A 176 4.70 9.61 18.25
N SER A 177 3.79 10.05 19.12
CA SER A 177 2.45 9.45 19.24
C SER A 177 1.65 9.56 17.95
N ASP A 178 1.77 10.68 17.23
CA ASP A 178 1.11 10.91 15.94
C ASP A 178 1.82 10.15 14.82
N GLY A 179 3.15 10.13 14.81
CA GLY A 179 3.95 9.43 13.82
C GLY A 179 3.65 7.94 13.72
N LYS A 180 3.27 7.30 14.83
CA LYS A 180 2.84 5.88 14.86
C LYS A 180 1.61 5.57 13.98
N ARG A 181 0.84 6.59 13.59
CA ARG A 181 -0.31 6.45 12.67
C ARG A 181 0.14 6.25 11.22
N TYR A 182 1.26 6.87 10.85
CA TYR A 182 1.81 6.84 9.50
C TYR A 182 2.95 5.83 9.34
N LEU A 183 3.75 5.69 10.40
CA LEU A 183 4.98 4.91 10.40
C LEU A 183 4.87 3.71 11.35
N HIS A 184 5.69 2.71 11.06
CA HIS A 184 5.95 1.56 11.88
C HIS A 184 7.45 1.45 12.13
N LEU A 185 7.82 1.24 13.40
CA LEU A 185 9.19 1.02 13.82
C LEU A 185 9.40 -0.47 14.10
N GLU A 186 10.15 -1.14 13.24
CA GLU A 186 10.62 -2.50 13.48
C GLU A 186 11.87 -2.43 14.37
N LYS A 187 11.65 -2.63 15.67
CA LYS A 187 12.67 -2.45 16.72
C LYS A 187 13.86 -3.38 16.56
N LYS A 188 13.65 -4.62 16.07
CA LYS A 188 14.71 -5.63 15.97
C LYS A 188 15.87 -5.16 15.09
N TRP A 189 15.57 -4.36 14.07
CA TRP A 189 16.54 -3.89 13.08
C TRP A 189 16.61 -2.36 12.98
N GLY A 190 15.91 -1.64 13.87
CA GLY A 190 15.81 -0.17 13.82
C GLY A 190 15.32 0.34 12.47
N MET A 191 14.33 -0.32 11.86
CA MET A 191 13.79 0.08 10.55
C MET A 191 12.55 0.93 10.72
N LEU A 192 12.49 2.03 9.98
CA LEU A 192 11.30 2.87 9.87
C LEU A 192 10.61 2.56 8.55
N LEU A 193 9.33 2.20 8.65
CA LEU A 193 8.52 1.77 7.53
C LEU A 193 7.27 2.64 7.46
N VAL A 194 6.95 3.16 6.28
CA VAL A 194 5.67 3.80 6.02
C VAL A 194 4.60 2.72 5.96
N ARG A 195 3.53 2.90 6.73
CA ARG A 195 2.40 1.97 6.74
C ARG A 195 1.73 1.94 5.36
N PRO A 196 1.15 0.78 4.98
CA PRO A 196 0.39 0.65 3.74
C PRO A 196 -0.62 1.80 3.57
N GLY A 197 -0.70 2.40 2.39
CA GLY A 197 -1.68 3.45 2.09
C GLY A 197 -1.53 4.76 2.87
N MET A 198 -0.46 4.92 3.66
CA MET A 198 -0.18 6.14 4.42
C MET A 198 0.82 7.08 3.74
N GLU A 199 1.29 6.76 2.54
CA GLU A 199 2.28 7.56 1.81
C GLU A 199 1.79 9.01 1.57
N LEU A 200 0.60 9.17 0.97
CA LEU A 200 0.02 10.50 0.71
C LEU A 200 -0.38 11.23 2.01
N PRO A 201 -1.04 10.59 2.98
CA PRO A 201 -1.29 11.20 4.29
C PRO A 201 -0.01 11.66 5.01
N LEU A 202 1.06 10.87 4.95
CA LEU A 202 2.35 11.23 5.51
C LEU A 202 2.95 12.42 4.76
N PHE A 203 2.90 12.41 3.43
CA PHE A 203 3.40 13.52 2.61
C PHE A 203 2.64 14.81 2.89
N GLN A 204 1.30 14.76 3.00
CA GLN A 204 0.47 15.90 3.38
C GLN A 204 0.81 16.45 4.77
N ARG A 205 1.20 15.57 5.70
CA ARG A 205 1.60 15.98 7.04
C ARG A 205 2.96 16.71 7.03
N ILE A 206 3.89 16.26 6.20
CA ILE A 206 5.26 16.79 6.13
C ILE A 206 5.32 18.06 5.26
N ASP A 207 4.67 18.02 4.11
CA ASP A 207 4.71 19.08 3.10
C ASP A 207 3.30 19.28 2.50
N PRO A 208 2.43 20.05 3.20
CA PRO A 208 1.03 20.21 2.79
C PRO A 208 0.90 20.95 1.47
N GLU A 209 1.81 21.86 1.14
CA GLU A 209 1.77 22.65 -0.09
C GLU A 209 2.00 21.77 -1.32
N ARG A 210 3.03 20.92 -1.31
CA ARG A 210 3.30 19.99 -2.42
C ARG A 210 2.28 18.86 -2.46
N ALA A 211 1.76 18.41 -1.32
CA ALA A 211 0.73 17.39 -1.27
C ALA A 211 -0.65 17.87 -1.76
N ALA A 212 -0.95 19.17 -1.64
CA ALA A 212 -2.25 19.73 -2.01
C ALA A 212 -2.62 19.45 -3.47
N TYR A 213 -1.64 19.44 -4.37
CA TYR A 213 -1.84 19.06 -5.77
C TYR A 213 -2.44 17.65 -5.91
N PHE A 214 -1.94 16.68 -5.16
CA PHE A 214 -2.39 15.30 -5.22
C PHE A 214 -3.73 15.07 -4.50
N CYS A 215 -3.98 15.81 -3.42
CA CYS A 215 -5.22 15.74 -2.65
C CYS A 215 -6.39 16.47 -3.34
N GLY A 216 -6.12 17.49 -4.16
CA GLY A 216 -7.14 18.31 -4.82
C GLY A 216 -7.55 17.83 -6.21
N LEU A 217 -6.79 16.90 -6.80
CA LEU A 217 -7.17 16.29 -8.07
C LEU A 217 -8.24 15.22 -7.82
N PRO A 218 -9.35 15.21 -8.59
CA PRO A 218 -10.32 14.11 -8.56
C PRO A 218 -9.65 12.78 -8.88
#